data_AF-A0A914U6C3-F1
#
_entry.id   AF-A0A914U6C3-F1
#
_cell.length_a   1.000
_cell.length_b   1.000
_cell.length_c   1.000
_cell.angle_alpha   90.00
_cell.angle_beta   90.00
_cell.angle_gamma   90.00
#
_symmetry.space_group_name_H-M   'P 1'
#
loop_
_entity.id
_entity.type
_entity.pdbx_description
1 polymer ?
#
loop_
_entity_poly.entity_id
_entity_poly.type
_entity_poly.pdbx_seq_one_letter_code
_entity_poly.pdbx_strand_id
1 'polypeptide(L)'
;MKKTFFNHHHGYYSFYKSPIDFILFSILRSILLIIGICLFLKRGTPKWNLLFTGIELGIISFTFIKILAFSEYSEQLYFYGFWVSLLWNILASFILCPIWFGIFRAEKLQIHTAALWSQVDQDGDTRQLLVEEDTVVGVENGHTPIAAASEEKKDKDIEAERASTIKHMLNLLSYCKHHGRWFGTGFIFLVMFSVARVFQPYYTAKVVSNIIYGKEQSEFLRSIIIMCSLCLVSSITGGLRGGCFSYATALVANKMRSDLFKSLIYQEIGFFDERKTGEIMSRLTADCQTMSSTVSTNINVFARNMIMVIGSMIFMCTISWRLTFAVFVTAPLMGFITKVYGNYYDV
;
A
#
# COMPACT_ATOMS: atom_id res chain seq x y z
N MET A 1 -29.09 -31.30 23.54
CA MET A 1 -28.67 -32.72 23.42
C MET A 1 -28.40 -33.08 21.96
N LYS A 2 -27.28 -32.59 21.38
CA LYS A 2 -26.71 -33.05 20.08
C LYS A 2 -25.23 -32.68 20.01
N LYS A 3 -24.47 -33.18 20.99
CA LYS A 3 -23.02 -33.39 20.91
C LYS A 3 -22.83 -34.84 20.41
N THR A 4 -23.13 -35.18 19.15
CA THR A 4 -23.03 -36.61 18.74
C THR A 4 -23.05 -36.90 17.23
N PHE A 5 -22.62 -35.99 16.34
CA PHE A 5 -22.60 -36.35 14.90
C PHE A 5 -21.36 -35.96 14.09
N PHE A 6 -20.33 -35.40 14.74
CA PHE A 6 -18.99 -35.28 14.13
C PHE A 6 -17.94 -35.76 15.13
N ASN A 7 -18.17 -36.96 15.65
CA ASN A 7 -17.23 -37.65 16.52
C ASN A 7 -16.84 -38.95 15.83
N HIS A 8 -15.99 -38.83 14.81
CA HIS A 8 -15.14 -39.92 14.36
C HIS A 8 -13.79 -39.35 13.91
N HIS A 9 -12.80 -39.60 14.77
CA HIS A 9 -11.37 -39.72 14.50
C HIS A 9 -10.66 -38.56 13.78
N HIS A 10 -10.25 -37.53 14.54
CA HIS A 10 -8.87 -37.01 14.58
C HIS A 10 -8.69 -36.11 15.82
N GLY A 11 -7.77 -36.49 16.71
CA GLY A 11 -7.59 -35.88 18.02
C GLY A 11 -6.80 -34.57 18.03
N TYR A 12 -7.22 -33.68 18.95
CA TYR A 12 -6.41 -32.79 19.78
C TYR A 12 -5.60 -31.63 19.17
N TYR A 13 -6.16 -30.87 18.23
CA TYR A 13 -5.65 -29.53 17.96
C TYR A 13 -6.77 -28.48 17.97
N SER A 14 -6.66 -27.50 18.88
CA SER A 14 -7.55 -26.35 18.97
C SER A 14 -6.73 -25.08 18.83
N PHE A 15 -6.98 -24.32 17.76
CA PHE A 15 -6.23 -23.10 17.41
C PHE A 15 -6.13 -22.08 18.56
N TYR A 16 -7.23 -21.90 19.30
CA TYR A 16 -7.32 -20.93 20.40
C TYR A 16 -6.69 -21.40 21.71
N LYS A 17 -6.37 -22.70 21.83
CA LYS A 17 -5.89 -23.32 23.08
C LYS A 17 -4.62 -24.15 22.89
N SER A 18 -3.99 -24.12 21.74
CA SER A 18 -2.82 -24.97 21.49
C SER A 18 -1.58 -24.11 21.31
N PRO A 19 -0.58 -24.18 22.20
CA PRO A 19 0.69 -23.49 22.00
C PRO A 19 1.58 -24.18 20.95
N ILE A 20 1.16 -25.34 20.41
CA ILE A 20 1.95 -26.17 19.50
C ILE A 20 2.43 -25.40 18.27
N ASP A 21 1.61 -24.49 17.70
CA ASP A 21 2.07 -23.74 16.52
C ASP A 21 3.21 -22.78 16.83
N PHE A 22 3.33 -22.27 18.07
CA PHE A 22 4.48 -21.41 18.41
C PHE A 22 5.78 -22.21 18.38
N ILE A 23 5.73 -23.45 18.86
CA ILE A 23 6.87 -24.37 18.81
C ILE A 23 7.18 -24.73 17.36
N LEU A 24 6.16 -25.04 16.54
CA LEU A 24 6.34 -25.34 15.12
C LEU A 24 6.95 -24.16 14.35
N PHE A 25 6.45 -22.94 14.56
CA PHE A 25 7.01 -21.73 13.95
C PHE A 25 8.39 -21.38 14.48
N SER A 26 8.65 -21.63 15.77
CA SER A 26 9.98 -21.49 16.36
C SER A 26 10.99 -22.43 15.71
N ILE A 27 10.61 -23.69 15.42
CA ILE A 27 11.46 -24.66 14.72
C ILE A 27 11.66 -24.24 13.27
N LEU A 28 10.58 -23.89 12.57
CA LEU A 28 10.63 -23.42 11.18
C LEU A 28 11.55 -22.20 11.05
N ARG A 29 11.49 -21.26 12.00
CA ARG A 29 12.38 -20.10 12.06
C ARG A 29 13.83 -20.45 12.30
N SER A 30 14.10 -21.36 13.24
CA SER A 30 15.47 -21.80 13.47
C SER A 30 16.07 -22.42 12.20
N ILE A 31 15.26 -23.16 11.43
CA ILE A 31 15.68 -23.71 10.13
C ILE A 31 15.95 -22.57 9.12
N LEU A 32 15.03 -21.61 8.98
CA LEU A 32 15.19 -20.48 8.05
C LEU A 32 16.39 -19.58 8.40
N LEU A 33 16.66 -19.39 9.69
CA LEU A 33 17.82 -18.65 10.19
C LEU A 33 19.13 -19.38 9.90
N ILE A 34 19.18 -20.70 10.09
CA ILE A 34 20.35 -21.51 9.71
C ILE A 34 20.60 -21.45 8.20
N ILE A 35 19.54 -21.57 7.39
CA ILE A 35 19.63 -21.45 5.93
C ILE A 35 20.15 -20.06 5.54
N GLY A 36 19.59 -18.99 6.13
CA GLY A 36 20.02 -17.61 5.89
C GLY A 36 21.50 -17.38 6.23
N ILE A 37 21.96 -17.86 7.39
CA ILE A 37 23.38 -17.76 7.78
C ILE A 37 24.28 -18.57 6.82
N CYS A 38 23.90 -19.79 6.47
CA CYS A 38 24.67 -20.63 5.54
C CYS A 38 24.82 -19.97 4.16
N LEU A 39 23.76 -19.35 3.66
CA LEU A 39 23.76 -18.63 2.38
C LEU A 39 24.59 -17.35 2.44
N PHE A 40 24.47 -16.60 3.53
CA PHE A 40 25.28 -15.41 3.79
C PHE A 40 26.78 -15.75 3.81
N LEU A 41 27.17 -16.84 4.47
CA LEU A 41 28.57 -17.31 4.52
C LEU A 41 29.07 -17.82 3.16
N LYS A 42 28.22 -18.51 2.38
CA LYS A 42 28.60 -19.01 1.05
C LYS A 42 28.60 -17.94 -0.05
N ARG A 43 28.21 -16.68 0.24
CA ARG A 43 27.98 -15.63 -0.79
C ARG A 43 27.13 -16.12 -1.97
N GLY A 44 26.23 -17.06 -1.73
CA GLY A 44 25.33 -17.58 -2.76
C GLY A 44 24.10 -16.69 -2.87
N THR A 45 23.61 -16.46 -4.09
CA THR A 45 22.35 -15.75 -4.36
C THR A 45 21.26 -16.75 -4.73
N PRO A 46 20.42 -17.20 -3.78
CA PRO A 46 19.30 -18.06 -4.14
C PRO A 46 18.27 -17.31 -4.99
N LYS A 47 17.86 -17.91 -6.10
CA LYS A 47 16.72 -17.43 -6.91
C LYS A 47 15.41 -17.30 -6.13
N TRP A 48 15.32 -17.93 -4.96
CA TRP A 48 14.12 -18.01 -4.12
C TRP A 48 14.13 -17.07 -2.90
N ASN A 49 15.08 -16.12 -2.81
CA ASN A 49 15.21 -15.18 -1.68
C ASN A 49 13.90 -14.46 -1.33
N LEU A 50 13.10 -14.16 -2.35
CA LEU A 50 11.82 -13.49 -2.21
C LEU A 50 10.76 -14.33 -1.51
N LEU A 51 10.68 -15.64 -1.82
CA LEU A 51 9.73 -16.54 -1.17
C LEU A 51 10.00 -16.65 0.32
N PHE A 52 11.29 -16.75 0.71
CA PHE A 52 11.67 -16.84 2.11
C PHE A 52 11.32 -15.58 2.90
N THR A 53 11.50 -14.40 2.29
CA THR A 53 11.13 -13.11 2.92
C THR A 53 9.62 -13.01 3.12
N GLY A 54 8.82 -13.45 2.14
CA GLY A 54 7.37 -13.50 2.26
C GLY A 54 6.87 -14.49 3.33
N ILE A 55 7.51 -15.66 3.44
CA ILE A 55 7.21 -16.66 4.47
C ILE A 55 7.48 -16.09 5.87
N GLU A 56 8.61 -15.41 6.06
CA GLU A 56 8.94 -14.78 7.35
C GLU A 56 7.91 -13.73 7.78
N LEU A 57 7.44 -12.92 6.83
CA LEU A 57 6.38 -11.94 7.06
C LEU A 57 5.04 -12.57 7.47
N GLY A 58 4.68 -13.66 6.79
CA GLY A 58 3.52 -14.47 7.16
C GLY A 58 3.61 -14.98 8.60
N ILE A 59 4.79 -15.44 9.01
CA ILE A 59 5.05 -15.96 10.36
C ILE A 59 4.99 -14.85 11.43
N ILE A 60 5.56 -13.66 11.16
CA ILE A 60 5.45 -12.50 12.08
C ILE A 60 3.98 -12.13 12.28
N SER A 61 3.23 -11.96 11.18
CA SER A 61 1.82 -11.61 11.23
C SER A 61 1.00 -12.68 11.99
N PHE A 62 1.26 -13.95 11.72
CA PHE A 62 0.62 -15.08 12.42
C PHE A 62 0.91 -15.08 13.93
N THR A 63 2.15 -14.78 14.32
CA THR A 63 2.57 -14.67 15.74
C THR A 63 1.73 -13.62 16.46
N PHE A 64 1.56 -12.42 15.87
CA PHE A 64 0.71 -11.37 16.44
C PHE A 64 -0.76 -11.78 16.53
N ILE A 65 -1.32 -12.39 15.49
CA ILE A 65 -2.71 -12.87 15.48
C ILE A 65 -2.93 -13.91 16.59
N LYS A 66 -1.96 -14.80 16.80
CA LYS A 66 -2.10 -15.86 17.79
C LYS A 66 -1.92 -15.36 19.23
N ILE A 67 -1.07 -14.37 19.47
CA ILE A 67 -0.99 -13.66 20.76
C ILE A 67 -2.34 -13.05 21.12
N LEU A 68 -3.02 -12.44 20.14
CA LEU A 68 -4.35 -11.89 20.37
C LEU A 68 -5.40 -12.96 20.66
N ALA A 69 -5.36 -14.08 19.94
CA ALA A 69 -6.27 -15.21 20.19
C ALA A 69 -6.12 -15.73 21.63
N PHE A 70 -4.89 -15.75 22.18
CA PHE A 70 -4.64 -16.11 23.57
C PHE A 70 -5.00 -14.99 24.56
N SER A 71 -5.08 -13.74 24.12
CA SER A 71 -5.57 -12.65 24.98
C SER A 71 -7.03 -12.84 25.40
N GLU A 72 -7.81 -13.56 24.59
CA GLU A 72 -9.23 -13.87 24.86
C GLU A 72 -9.41 -15.09 25.78
N TYR A 73 -8.40 -15.97 25.86
CA TYR A 73 -8.38 -17.14 26.74
C TYR A 73 -7.08 -17.20 27.55
N SER A 74 -7.07 -16.53 28.71
CA SER A 74 -5.87 -16.26 29.52
C SER A 74 -5.22 -17.46 30.20
N GLU A 75 -5.83 -18.65 30.13
CA GLU A 75 -5.29 -19.89 30.72
C GLU A 75 -3.87 -20.21 30.21
N GLN A 76 -3.57 -19.89 28.94
CA GLN A 76 -2.27 -20.21 28.33
C GLN A 76 -1.17 -19.19 28.61
N LEU A 77 -1.54 -17.96 29.00
CA LEU A 77 -0.59 -16.88 29.30
C LEU A 77 0.20 -17.14 30.59
N TYR A 78 -0.26 -18.06 31.45
CA TYR A 78 0.42 -18.44 32.69
C TYR A 78 1.61 -19.39 32.46
N PHE A 79 1.70 -20.07 31.31
CA PHE A 79 2.77 -21.02 31.06
C PHE A 79 4.04 -20.30 30.57
N TYR A 80 5.13 -20.42 31.31
CA TYR A 80 6.41 -19.76 30.99
C TYR A 80 6.97 -20.13 29.60
N GLY A 81 6.76 -21.37 29.12
CA GLY A 81 7.25 -21.80 27.81
C GLY A 81 6.63 -21.03 26.63
N PHE A 82 5.42 -20.49 26.79
CA PHE A 82 4.80 -19.63 25.77
C PHE A 82 5.60 -18.34 25.60
N TRP A 83 5.93 -17.66 26.71
CA TRP A 83 6.70 -16.41 26.69
C TRP A 83 8.10 -16.60 26.14
N VAL A 84 8.75 -17.73 26.45
CA VAL A 84 10.06 -18.07 25.90
C VAL A 84 10.01 -18.25 24.38
N SER A 85 9.02 -18.99 23.86
CA SER A 85 8.87 -19.18 22.40
C SER A 85 8.48 -17.89 21.68
N LEU A 86 7.70 -17.02 22.33
CA LEU A 86 7.33 -15.71 21.81
C LEU A 86 8.53 -14.77 21.75
N LEU A 87 9.32 -14.70 22.81
CA LEU A 87 10.58 -13.94 22.86
C LEU A 87 11.55 -14.43 21.78
N TRP A 88 11.68 -15.74 21.62
CA TRP A 88 12.48 -16.32 20.54
C TRP A 88 11.99 -15.91 19.16
N ASN A 89 10.67 -15.91 18.93
CA ASN A 89 10.11 -15.46 17.65
C ASN A 89 10.40 -13.98 17.35
N ILE A 90 10.29 -13.11 18.35
CA ILE A 90 10.61 -11.68 18.20
C ILE A 90 12.12 -11.49 17.94
N LEU A 91 12.96 -12.15 18.75
CA LEU A 91 14.41 -12.06 18.64
C LEU A 91 14.92 -12.61 17.29
N ALA A 92 14.42 -13.77 16.88
CA ALA A 92 14.75 -14.38 15.59
C ALA A 92 14.31 -13.48 14.42
N SER A 93 13.12 -12.84 14.50
CA SER A 93 12.67 -11.87 13.47
C SER A 93 13.63 -10.69 13.35
N PHE A 94 14.11 -10.17 14.48
CA PHE A 94 15.04 -9.05 14.52
C PHE A 94 16.41 -9.40 13.94
N ILE A 95 16.87 -10.65 14.14
CA ILE A 95 18.14 -11.16 13.60
C ILE A 95 18.03 -11.53 12.12
N LEU A 96 16.91 -12.12 11.69
CA LEU A 96 16.68 -12.53 10.30
C LEU A 96 16.60 -11.34 9.33
N CYS A 97 15.99 -10.23 9.76
CA CYS A 97 15.80 -9.05 8.92
C CYS A 97 17.12 -8.46 8.36
N PRO A 98 18.16 -8.17 9.16
CA PRO A 98 19.43 -7.66 8.64
C PRO A 98 20.22 -8.69 7.84
N ILE A 99 20.13 -9.99 8.18
CA ILE A 99 20.80 -11.06 7.43
C ILE A 99 20.24 -11.12 6.01
N TRP A 100 18.91 -11.18 5.88
CA TRP A 100 18.25 -11.23 4.59
C TRP A 100 18.42 -9.92 3.81
N PHE A 101 18.31 -8.77 4.47
CA PHE A 101 18.62 -7.47 3.84
C PHE A 101 20.07 -7.40 3.32
N GLY A 102 21.02 -7.98 4.06
CA GLY A 102 22.42 -8.13 3.65
C GLY A 102 22.58 -9.02 2.42
N ILE A 103 21.87 -10.16 2.36
CA ILE A 103 21.85 -11.05 1.19
C ILE A 103 21.29 -10.31 -0.03
N PHE A 104 20.17 -9.57 0.11
CA PHE A 104 19.61 -8.77 -0.98
C PHE A 104 20.58 -7.70 -1.49
N ARG A 105 21.29 -7.03 -0.58
CA ARG A 105 22.28 -6.00 -0.95
C ARG A 105 23.50 -6.61 -1.64
N ALA A 106 23.93 -7.80 -1.23
CA ALA A 106 25.05 -8.53 -1.85
C ALA A 106 24.72 -8.97 -3.28
N GLU A 107 23.50 -9.45 -3.53
CA GLU A 107 23.02 -9.77 -4.88
C GLU A 107 23.03 -8.54 -5.79
N LYS A 108 22.51 -7.40 -5.30
CA LYS A 108 22.53 -6.13 -6.04
C LYS A 108 23.95 -5.65 -6.34
N LEU A 109 24.87 -5.80 -5.39
CA LEU A 109 26.27 -5.45 -5.59
C LEU A 109 26.91 -6.36 -6.65
N GLN A 110 26.61 -7.66 -6.65
CA GLN A 110 27.13 -8.58 -7.66
C GLN A 110 26.58 -8.30 -9.06
N ILE A 111 25.28 -8.03 -9.21
CA ILE A 111 24.68 -7.66 -10.49
C ILE A 111 25.28 -6.35 -11.01
N HIS A 112 25.41 -5.33 -10.16
CA HIS A 112 26.00 -4.05 -10.56
C HIS A 112 27.48 -4.19 -10.90
N THR A 113 28.25 -4.98 -10.13
CA THR A 113 29.64 -5.27 -10.49
C THR A 113 29.75 -6.10 -11.77
N ALA A 114 28.89 -7.09 -11.99
CA ALA A 114 28.90 -7.89 -13.22
C ALA A 114 28.51 -7.06 -14.45
N ALA A 115 27.55 -6.13 -14.31
CA ALA A 115 27.20 -5.16 -15.34
C ALA A 115 28.35 -4.17 -15.61
N LEU A 116 29.01 -3.68 -14.55
CA LEU A 116 30.21 -2.85 -14.66
C LEU A 116 31.36 -3.60 -15.32
N TRP A 117 31.61 -4.87 -14.99
CA TRP A 117 32.64 -5.69 -15.62
C TRP A 117 32.31 -6.01 -17.07
N SER A 118 31.03 -6.24 -17.41
CA SER A 118 30.58 -6.36 -18.80
C SER A 118 30.74 -5.06 -19.59
N GLN A 119 30.52 -3.90 -18.96
CA GLN A 119 30.81 -2.59 -19.56
C GLN A 119 32.31 -2.37 -19.70
N VAL A 120 33.13 -2.76 -18.72
CA VAL A 120 34.60 -2.67 -18.76
C VAL A 120 35.20 -3.63 -19.78
N ASP A 121 34.58 -4.78 -20.06
CA ASP A 121 35.00 -5.70 -21.13
C ASP A 121 34.73 -5.08 -22.52
N GLN A 122 33.56 -4.46 -22.72
CA GLN A 122 33.24 -3.70 -23.93
C GLN A 122 34.12 -2.44 -24.10
N ASP A 123 34.36 -1.73 -23.01
CA ASP A 123 35.22 -0.53 -22.98
C ASP A 123 36.71 -0.92 -23.03
N GLY A 124 37.08 -2.15 -22.69
CA GLY A 124 38.42 -2.73 -22.79
C GLY A 124 38.81 -3.08 -24.23
N ASP A 125 37.87 -3.66 -25.00
CA ASP A 125 38.00 -3.82 -26.46
C ASP A 125 38.07 -2.45 -27.16
N THR A 126 37.28 -1.48 -26.68
CA THR A 126 37.30 -0.10 -27.19
C THR A 126 38.58 0.64 -26.79
N ARG A 127 39.12 0.40 -25.59
CA ARG A 127 40.39 0.97 -25.12
C ARG A 127 41.60 0.33 -25.76
N GLN A 128 41.60 -0.95 -26.14
CA GLN A 128 42.69 -1.50 -26.97
C GLN A 128 42.76 -0.83 -28.34
N LEU A 129 41.62 -0.39 -28.90
CA LEU A 129 41.56 0.43 -30.11
C LEU A 129 41.98 1.89 -29.87
N LEU A 130 41.81 2.43 -28.66
CA LEU A 130 42.14 3.83 -28.32
C LEU A 130 43.51 4.02 -27.62
N VAL A 131 44.16 2.95 -27.15
CA VAL A 131 45.51 2.97 -26.55
C VAL A 131 46.60 3.23 -27.60
N GLU A 132 46.27 3.13 -28.89
CA GLU A 132 47.16 3.60 -29.96
C GLU A 132 47.18 5.14 -30.09
N GLU A 133 46.26 5.89 -29.43
CA GLU A 133 46.09 7.31 -29.75
C GLU A 133 46.31 8.31 -28.60
N ASP A 134 46.24 7.98 -27.29
CA ASP A 134 46.47 9.03 -26.27
C ASP A 134 47.08 8.53 -24.96
N THR A 135 48.39 8.75 -24.82
CA THR A 135 49.03 8.96 -23.52
C THR A 135 49.24 10.46 -23.34
N VAL A 136 48.77 11.05 -22.23
CA VAL A 136 49.37 12.18 -21.48
C VAL A 136 48.36 12.78 -20.46
N VAL A 137 48.74 12.70 -19.16
CA VAL A 137 48.42 13.61 -18.02
C VAL A 137 46.97 13.56 -17.48
N GLY A 138 46.68 13.58 -16.18
CA GLY A 138 47.43 13.77 -14.94
C GLY A 138 46.43 13.97 -13.78
N VAL A 139 46.83 13.50 -12.61
CA VAL A 139 46.13 13.45 -11.31
C VAL A 139 45.66 14.81 -10.78
N GLU A 140 44.51 14.89 -10.09
CA GLU A 140 44.44 15.43 -8.72
C GLU A 140 43.10 15.20 -7.98
N ASN A 141 43.23 14.76 -6.72
CA ASN A 141 42.18 14.51 -5.75
C ASN A 141 41.88 15.77 -4.93
N GLY A 142 40.61 16.08 -4.68
CA GLY A 142 40.21 17.13 -3.73
C GLY A 142 38.86 16.81 -3.06
N HIS A 143 38.89 16.43 -1.78
CA HIS A 143 37.70 16.28 -0.95
C HIS A 143 37.09 17.65 -0.67
N THR A 144 35.78 17.85 -0.86
CA THR A 144 35.12 19.14 -0.63
C THR A 144 33.83 19.06 0.19
N PRO A 145 33.56 20.05 1.08
CA PRO A 145 32.31 20.22 1.85
C PRO A 145 31.14 20.77 1.01
N ILE A 146 31.21 20.66 -0.32
CA ILE A 146 30.27 21.25 -1.28
C ILE A 146 28.95 20.46 -1.34
N ALA A 147 28.99 19.15 -1.05
CA ALA A 147 27.83 18.27 -1.13
C ALA A 147 26.67 18.69 -0.19
N ALA A 148 26.97 19.11 1.04
CA ALA A 148 25.96 19.46 2.03
C ALA A 148 25.19 20.75 1.68
N ALA A 149 25.88 21.75 1.11
CA ALA A 149 25.26 23.00 0.67
C ALA A 149 24.40 22.81 -0.60
N SER A 150 24.78 21.87 -1.47
CA SER A 150 23.97 21.50 -2.64
C SER A 150 22.72 20.69 -2.29
N GLU A 151 22.77 19.83 -1.27
CA GLU A 151 21.61 19.09 -0.78
C GLU A 151 20.58 20.01 -0.10
N GLU A 152 21.04 20.94 0.74
CA GLU A 152 20.15 21.87 1.45
C GLU A 152 19.44 22.86 0.50
N LYS A 153 20.09 23.23 -0.62
CA LYS A 153 19.48 24.06 -1.67
C LYS A 153 18.44 23.28 -2.47
N LYS A 154 18.73 22.01 -2.79
CA LYS A 154 17.82 21.13 -3.52
C LYS A 154 16.55 20.82 -2.73
N ASP A 155 16.66 20.60 -1.42
CA ASP A 155 15.49 20.41 -0.55
C ASP A 155 14.61 21.66 -0.46
N LYS A 156 15.21 22.85 -0.42
CA LYS A 156 14.47 24.14 -0.42
C LYS A 156 13.75 24.39 -1.74
N ASP A 157 14.38 24.06 -2.88
CA ASP A 157 13.77 24.18 -4.20
C ASP A 157 12.58 23.20 -4.37
N ILE A 158 12.71 21.96 -3.86
CA ILE A 158 11.63 20.96 -3.83
C ILE A 158 10.45 21.43 -2.97
N GLU A 159 10.71 22.01 -1.80
CA GLU A 159 9.67 22.54 -0.90
C GLU A 159 8.90 23.70 -1.55
N ALA A 160 9.61 24.59 -2.26
CA ALA A 160 9.01 25.72 -2.97
C ALA A 160 8.13 25.28 -4.15
N GLU A 161 8.58 24.27 -4.92
CA GLU A 161 7.81 23.67 -6.02
C GLU A 161 6.52 23.00 -5.52
N ARG A 162 6.60 22.28 -4.38
CA ARG A 162 5.45 21.66 -3.72
C ARG A 162 4.44 22.71 -3.23
N ALA A 163 4.90 23.79 -2.62
CA ALA A 163 4.05 24.88 -2.15
C ALA A 163 3.30 25.56 -3.30
N SER A 164 3.97 25.78 -4.44
CA SER A 164 3.37 26.27 -5.67
C SER A 164 2.29 25.31 -6.20
N THR A 165 2.60 24.02 -6.26
CA THR A 165 1.68 22.98 -6.74
C THR A 165 0.40 22.93 -5.91
N ILE A 166 0.51 22.99 -4.58
CA ILE A 166 -0.66 23.01 -3.67
C ILE A 166 -1.52 24.25 -3.92
N LYS A 167 -0.91 25.42 -4.14
CA LYS A 167 -1.64 26.65 -4.44
C LYS A 167 -2.43 26.54 -5.74
N HIS A 168 -1.83 26.00 -6.79
CA HIS A 168 -2.53 25.74 -8.05
C HIS A 168 -3.67 24.73 -7.88
N MET A 169 -3.45 23.67 -7.09
CA MET A 169 -4.47 22.67 -6.77
C MET A 169 -5.66 23.29 -6.00
N LEU A 170 -5.41 24.17 -5.04
CA LEU A 170 -6.45 24.87 -4.28
C LEU A 170 -7.26 25.84 -5.16
N ASN A 171 -6.59 26.52 -6.09
CA ASN A 171 -7.29 27.34 -7.08
C ASN A 171 -8.20 26.49 -7.99
N LEU A 172 -7.78 25.30 -8.38
CA LEU A 172 -8.64 24.35 -9.11
C LEU A 172 -9.78 23.81 -8.24
N LEU A 173 -9.56 23.63 -6.94
CA LEU A 173 -10.63 23.25 -6.02
C LEU A 173 -11.74 24.31 -5.97
N SER A 174 -11.40 25.58 -6.16
CA SER A 174 -12.36 26.68 -6.28
C SER A 174 -13.31 26.48 -7.47
N TYR A 175 -12.82 25.95 -8.60
CA TYR A 175 -13.65 25.58 -9.74
C TYR A 175 -14.66 24.48 -9.40
N CYS A 176 -14.24 23.48 -8.62
CA CYS A 176 -15.13 22.42 -8.12
C CYS A 176 -16.20 22.97 -7.16
N LYS A 177 -15.86 23.95 -6.32
CA LYS A 177 -16.80 24.57 -5.36
C LYS A 177 -18.00 25.21 -6.06
N HIS A 178 -17.80 25.80 -7.24
CA HIS A 178 -18.89 26.45 -7.99
C HIS A 178 -20.01 25.46 -8.36
N HIS A 179 -19.66 24.21 -8.71
CA HIS A 179 -20.63 23.13 -8.95
C HIS A 179 -20.86 22.24 -7.72
N GLY A 180 -20.68 22.81 -6.51
CA GLY A 180 -20.70 22.08 -5.25
C GLY A 180 -21.99 21.33 -4.94
N ARG A 181 -23.12 21.66 -5.58
CA ARG A 181 -24.39 20.94 -5.40
C ARG A 181 -24.28 19.47 -5.82
N TRP A 182 -23.67 19.19 -6.97
CA TRP A 182 -23.50 17.81 -7.46
C TRP A 182 -22.45 17.05 -6.65
N PHE A 183 -21.37 17.72 -6.26
CA PHE A 183 -20.38 17.15 -5.34
C PHE A 183 -20.99 16.84 -3.96
N GLY A 184 -21.84 17.72 -3.43
CA GLY A 184 -22.54 17.52 -2.16
C GLY A 184 -23.48 16.32 -2.19
N THR A 185 -24.33 16.23 -3.21
CA THR A 185 -25.20 15.05 -3.40
C THR A 185 -24.39 13.77 -3.58
N GLY A 186 -23.32 13.81 -4.39
CA GLY A 186 -22.39 12.69 -4.54
C GLY A 186 -21.74 12.28 -3.21
N PHE A 187 -21.40 13.24 -2.35
CA PHE A 187 -20.83 12.99 -1.03
C PHE A 187 -21.83 12.34 -0.06
N ILE A 188 -23.10 12.72 -0.12
CA ILE A 188 -24.16 12.09 0.68
C ILE A 188 -24.31 10.61 0.29
N PHE A 189 -24.37 10.30 -1.00
CA PHE A 189 -24.39 8.91 -1.48
C PHE A 189 -23.09 8.16 -1.17
N LEU A 190 -21.96 8.86 -1.14
CA LEU A 190 -20.68 8.31 -0.71
C LEU A 190 -20.71 7.86 0.74
N VAL A 191 -21.23 8.69 1.65
CA VAL A 191 -21.33 8.32 3.07
C VAL A 191 -22.23 7.10 3.23
N MET A 192 -23.41 7.08 2.61
CA MET A 192 -24.31 5.91 2.66
C MET A 192 -23.65 4.65 2.09
N PHE A 193 -22.98 4.76 0.94
CA PHE A 193 -22.25 3.67 0.31
C PHE A 193 -21.16 3.12 1.22
N SER A 194 -20.34 4.01 1.79
CA SER A 194 -19.23 3.64 2.68
C SER A 194 -19.73 2.94 3.93
N VAL A 195 -20.78 3.47 4.58
CA VAL A 195 -21.38 2.83 5.76
C VAL A 195 -21.88 1.42 5.40
N ALA A 196 -22.70 1.27 4.35
CA ALA A 196 -23.20 -0.04 3.95
C ALA A 196 -22.07 -1.06 3.68
N ARG A 197 -20.99 -0.61 3.02
CA ARG A 197 -19.84 -1.45 2.70
C ARG A 197 -19.02 -1.85 3.93
N VAL A 198 -18.90 -0.96 4.93
CA VAL A 198 -18.18 -1.24 6.18
C VAL A 198 -18.91 -2.29 7.02
N PHE A 199 -20.25 -2.29 7.01
CA PHE A 199 -21.06 -3.26 7.77
C PHE A 199 -21.17 -4.64 7.11
N GLN A 200 -20.92 -4.75 5.79
CA GLN A 200 -20.99 -6.01 5.06
C GLN A 200 -20.17 -7.17 5.69
N PRO A 201 -18.87 -7.04 6.02
CA PRO A 201 -18.10 -8.12 6.63
C PRO A 201 -18.64 -8.58 7.99
N TYR A 202 -19.27 -7.69 8.76
CA TYR A 202 -19.87 -8.06 10.05
C TYR A 202 -21.08 -8.98 9.88
N TYR A 203 -21.95 -8.68 8.92
CA TYR A 203 -23.09 -9.56 8.65
C TYR A 203 -22.65 -10.88 8.01
N THR A 204 -21.58 -10.88 7.19
CA THR A 204 -20.96 -12.13 6.74
C THR A 204 -20.48 -12.97 7.93
N ALA A 205 -19.79 -12.37 8.90
CA ALA A 205 -19.37 -13.06 10.12
C ALA A 205 -20.56 -13.57 10.94
N LYS A 206 -21.65 -12.79 11.03
CA LYS A 206 -22.87 -13.18 11.75
C LYS A 206 -23.58 -14.37 11.10
N VAL A 207 -23.68 -14.39 9.77
CA VAL A 207 -24.22 -15.53 9.01
C VAL A 207 -23.38 -16.78 9.27
N VAL A 208 -22.05 -16.68 9.18
CA VAL A 208 -21.13 -17.79 9.47
C VAL A 208 -21.30 -18.29 10.92
N SER A 209 -21.39 -17.38 11.90
CA SER A 209 -21.59 -17.76 13.30
C SER A 209 -22.92 -18.48 13.52
N ASN A 210 -24.00 -18.04 12.88
CA ASN A 210 -25.31 -18.67 13.03
C ASN A 210 -25.33 -20.10 12.46
N ILE A 211 -24.56 -20.37 11.40
CA ILE A 211 -24.37 -21.72 10.84
C ILE A 211 -23.62 -22.62 11.83
N ILE A 212 -22.54 -22.12 12.43
CA ILE A 212 -21.67 -22.89 13.33
C ILE A 212 -22.39 -23.23 14.64
N TYR A 213 -23.09 -22.26 15.23
CA TYR A 213 -23.75 -22.44 16.54
C TYR A 213 -25.16 -23.04 16.44
N GLY A 214 -25.66 -23.32 15.22
CA GLY A 214 -26.97 -23.93 15.00
C GLY A 214 -28.12 -23.12 15.62
N LYS A 215 -28.08 -21.79 15.48
CA LYS A 215 -29.14 -20.91 16.01
C LYS A 215 -30.46 -21.11 15.26
N GLU A 216 -31.54 -20.64 15.87
CA GLU A 216 -32.89 -20.69 15.30
C GLU A 216 -32.92 -20.18 13.85
N GLN A 217 -33.69 -20.85 12.99
CA GLN A 217 -33.80 -20.56 11.57
C GLN A 217 -34.19 -19.10 11.28
N SER A 218 -34.98 -18.48 12.15
CA SER A 218 -35.42 -17.07 12.05
C SER A 218 -34.25 -16.07 12.13
N GLU A 219 -33.33 -16.23 13.08
CA GLU A 219 -32.15 -15.36 13.25
C GLU A 219 -31.14 -15.51 12.11
N PHE A 220 -31.04 -16.73 11.56
CA PHE A 220 -30.25 -17.00 10.37
C PHE A 220 -30.82 -16.29 9.13
N LEU A 221 -32.13 -16.47 8.86
CA LEU A 221 -32.81 -15.79 7.73
C LEU A 221 -32.71 -14.27 7.87
N ARG A 222 -32.93 -13.72 9.07
CA ARG A 222 -32.81 -12.29 9.34
C ARG A 222 -31.42 -11.76 8.99
N SER A 223 -30.37 -12.50 9.34
CA SER A 223 -28.99 -12.11 9.05
C SER A 223 -28.70 -12.11 7.53
N ILE A 224 -29.24 -13.09 6.79
CA ILE A 224 -29.12 -13.16 5.32
C ILE A 224 -29.88 -12.01 4.66
N ILE A 225 -31.12 -11.73 5.09
CA ILE A 225 -31.94 -10.67 4.51
C ILE A 225 -31.25 -9.31 4.70
N ILE A 226 -30.70 -9.04 5.89
CA ILE A 226 -29.97 -7.79 6.15
C ILE A 226 -28.67 -7.73 5.32
N MET A 227 -27.94 -8.84 5.18
CA MET A 227 -26.76 -8.88 4.33
C MET A 227 -27.12 -8.58 2.86
N CYS A 228 -28.18 -9.18 2.35
CA CYS A 228 -28.66 -8.97 0.99
C CYS A 228 -29.11 -7.52 0.78
N SER A 229 -29.86 -6.95 1.73
CA SER A 229 -30.30 -5.55 1.64
C SER A 229 -29.12 -4.58 1.68
N LEU A 230 -28.09 -4.82 2.51
CA LEU A 230 -26.87 -4.02 2.52
C LEU A 230 -26.11 -4.09 1.19
N CYS A 231 -26.02 -5.27 0.57
CA CYS A 231 -25.43 -5.43 -0.77
C CYS A 231 -26.21 -4.67 -1.85
N LEU A 232 -27.54 -4.72 -1.81
CA LEU A 232 -28.38 -3.97 -2.75
C LEU A 232 -28.26 -2.45 -2.55
N VAL A 233 -28.39 -1.98 -1.31
CA VAL A 233 -28.27 -0.56 -0.96
C VAL A 233 -26.91 -0.02 -1.35
N SER A 234 -25.81 -0.73 -1.04
CA SER A 234 -24.46 -0.34 -1.42
C SER A 234 -24.26 -0.34 -2.94
N SER A 235 -24.84 -1.28 -3.68
CA SER A 235 -24.75 -1.29 -5.15
C SER A 235 -25.46 -0.07 -5.75
N ILE A 236 -26.68 0.23 -5.29
CA ILE A 236 -27.47 1.38 -5.77
C ILE A 236 -26.78 2.70 -5.41
N THR A 237 -26.41 2.89 -4.14
CA THR A 237 -25.70 4.12 -3.71
C THR A 237 -24.32 4.25 -4.34
N GLY A 238 -23.63 3.14 -4.59
CA GLY A 238 -22.37 3.12 -5.33
C GLY A 238 -22.52 3.62 -6.77
N GLY A 239 -23.57 3.16 -7.46
CA GLY A 239 -23.92 3.64 -8.80
C GLY A 239 -24.31 5.11 -8.83
N LEU A 240 -25.22 5.53 -7.95
CA LEU A 240 -25.67 6.93 -7.84
C LEU A 240 -24.52 7.88 -7.52
N ARG A 241 -23.65 7.49 -6.58
CA ARG A 241 -22.42 8.19 -6.25
C ARG A 241 -21.52 8.33 -7.48
N GLY A 242 -21.25 7.22 -8.18
CA GLY A 242 -20.44 7.20 -9.40
C GLY A 242 -20.98 8.16 -10.45
N GLY A 243 -22.27 8.08 -10.76
CA GLY A 243 -22.95 8.98 -11.70
C GLY A 243 -22.86 10.45 -11.30
N CYS A 244 -23.12 10.78 -10.02
CA CYS A 244 -23.05 12.16 -9.52
C CYS A 244 -21.63 12.75 -9.67
N PHE A 245 -20.59 12.00 -9.29
CA PHE A 245 -19.21 12.47 -9.41
C PHE A 245 -18.75 12.56 -10.88
N SER A 246 -19.15 11.63 -11.73
CA SER A 246 -18.85 11.68 -13.17
C SER A 246 -19.50 12.91 -13.82
N TYR A 247 -20.76 13.18 -13.50
CA TYR A 247 -21.46 14.35 -14.00
C TYR A 247 -20.85 15.66 -13.48
N ALA A 248 -20.52 15.73 -12.19
CA ALA A 248 -19.82 16.88 -11.61
C ALA A 248 -18.46 17.15 -12.28
N THR A 249 -17.72 16.09 -12.59
CA THR A 249 -16.43 16.17 -13.29
C THR A 249 -16.59 16.74 -14.70
N ALA A 250 -17.61 16.30 -15.44
CA ALA A 250 -17.91 16.81 -16.77
C ALA A 250 -18.28 18.31 -16.76
N LEU A 251 -19.04 18.76 -15.75
CA LEU A 251 -19.37 20.19 -15.57
C LEU A 251 -18.12 21.04 -15.32
N VAL A 252 -17.23 20.57 -14.44
CA VAL A 252 -15.95 21.26 -14.16
C VAL A 252 -15.09 21.33 -15.44
N ALA A 253 -14.99 20.23 -16.18
CA ALA A 253 -14.25 20.19 -17.45
C ALA A 253 -14.80 21.20 -18.46
N ASN A 254 -16.13 21.26 -18.62
CA ASN A 254 -16.78 22.22 -19.53
C ASN A 254 -16.54 23.67 -19.11
N LYS A 255 -16.59 23.97 -17.80
CA LYS A 255 -16.30 25.32 -17.28
C LYS A 255 -14.86 25.73 -17.55
N MET A 256 -13.90 24.84 -17.27
CA MET A 256 -12.48 25.10 -17.54
C MET A 256 -12.21 25.36 -19.02
N ARG A 257 -12.81 24.57 -19.91
CA ARG A 257 -12.70 24.80 -21.37
C ARG A 257 -13.33 26.13 -21.79
N SER A 258 -14.48 26.49 -21.23
CA SER A 258 -15.15 27.76 -21.53
C SER A 258 -14.33 28.97 -21.10
N ASP A 259 -13.73 28.92 -19.91
CA ASP A 259 -12.91 30.02 -19.37
C ASP A 259 -11.60 30.19 -20.16
N LEU A 260 -10.96 29.07 -20.53
CA LEU A 260 -9.77 29.09 -21.37
C LEU A 260 -10.10 29.59 -22.79
N PHE A 261 -11.19 29.11 -23.39
CA PHE A 261 -11.64 29.58 -24.69
C PHE A 261 -11.95 31.07 -24.70
N LYS A 262 -12.62 31.57 -23.65
CA LYS A 262 -12.86 33.01 -23.49
C LYS A 262 -11.54 33.78 -23.42
N SER A 263 -10.58 33.30 -22.65
CA SER A 263 -9.27 33.95 -22.52
C SER A 263 -8.50 33.96 -23.84
N LEU A 264 -8.59 32.88 -24.63
CA LEU A 264 -7.98 32.80 -25.96
C LEU A 264 -8.59 33.83 -26.93
N ILE A 265 -9.90 34.05 -26.91
CA ILE A 265 -10.54 35.04 -27.82
C ILE A 265 -10.05 36.47 -27.56
N TYR A 266 -9.76 36.82 -26.31
CA TYR A 266 -9.27 38.17 -25.95
C TYR A 266 -7.76 38.33 -26.03
N GLN A 267 -7.03 37.30 -26.49
CA GLN A 267 -5.58 37.32 -26.58
C GLN A 267 -5.11 38.11 -27.81
N GLU A 268 -3.95 38.77 -27.70
CA GLU A 268 -3.34 39.52 -28.80
C GLU A 268 -2.96 38.62 -29.99
N ILE A 269 -3.01 39.19 -31.21
CA ILE A 269 -2.67 38.46 -32.45
C ILE A 269 -1.24 37.88 -32.39
N GLY A 270 -0.28 38.59 -31.80
CA GLY A 270 1.12 38.15 -31.72
C GLY A 270 1.31 36.83 -30.98
N PHE A 271 0.42 36.47 -30.05
CA PHE A 271 0.44 35.17 -29.39
C PHE A 271 0.15 34.01 -30.36
N PHE A 272 -0.74 34.25 -31.34
CA PHE A 272 -1.13 33.25 -32.33
C PHE A 272 -0.09 33.11 -33.44
N ASP A 273 0.74 34.11 -33.67
CA ASP A 273 1.86 34.04 -34.61
C ASP A 273 3.02 33.18 -34.07
N GLU A 274 3.22 33.14 -32.75
CA GLU A 274 4.31 32.38 -32.10
C GLU A 274 3.94 30.90 -31.82
N ARG A 275 2.65 30.57 -31.70
CA ARG A 275 2.18 29.24 -31.25
C ARG A 275 1.38 28.54 -32.34
N LYS A 276 1.67 27.26 -32.58
CA LYS A 276 0.94 26.44 -33.56
C LYS A 276 -0.51 26.26 -33.12
N THR A 277 -1.47 26.42 -34.05
CA THR A 277 -2.90 26.21 -33.79
C THR A 277 -3.21 24.85 -33.16
N GLY A 278 -2.49 23.78 -33.58
CA GLY A 278 -2.63 22.45 -33.01
C GLY A 278 -2.22 22.34 -31.54
N GLU A 279 -1.22 23.11 -31.10
CA GLU A 279 -0.79 23.14 -29.69
C GLU A 279 -1.86 23.82 -28.83
N ILE A 280 -2.40 24.95 -29.30
CA ILE A 280 -3.47 25.68 -28.60
C ILE A 280 -4.71 24.80 -28.45
N MET A 281 -5.11 24.10 -29.52
CA MET A 281 -6.25 23.17 -29.47
C MET A 281 -5.99 21.99 -28.53
N SER A 282 -4.77 21.44 -28.51
CA SER A 282 -4.39 20.38 -27.58
C SER A 282 -4.50 20.85 -26.12
N ARG A 283 -3.96 22.02 -25.79
CA ARG A 283 -4.07 22.61 -24.44
C ARG A 283 -5.53 22.87 -24.05
N LEU A 284 -6.34 23.38 -24.99
CA LEU A 284 -7.76 23.65 -24.75
C LEU A 284 -8.57 22.37 -24.48
N THR A 285 -8.22 21.26 -25.13
CA THR A 285 -9.01 20.03 -25.05
C THR A 285 -8.40 19.01 -24.09
N ALA A 286 -7.19 18.53 -24.39
CA ALA A 286 -6.52 17.46 -23.66
C ALA A 286 -6.08 17.91 -22.26
N ASP A 287 -5.41 19.07 -22.14
CA ASP A 287 -4.91 19.51 -20.83
C ASP A 287 -6.07 19.89 -19.91
N CYS A 288 -7.06 20.65 -20.40
CA CYS A 288 -8.26 20.96 -19.61
C CYS A 288 -9.02 19.69 -19.17
N GLN A 289 -9.14 18.68 -20.05
CA GLN A 289 -9.80 17.42 -19.70
C GLN A 289 -9.02 16.64 -18.65
N THR A 290 -7.70 16.56 -18.81
CA THR A 290 -6.81 15.84 -17.88
C THR A 290 -6.79 16.52 -16.53
N MET A 291 -6.69 17.84 -16.49
CA MET A 291 -6.68 18.64 -15.26
C MET A 291 -7.98 18.47 -14.46
N SER A 292 -9.13 18.67 -15.13
CA SER A 292 -10.46 18.59 -14.49
C SER A 292 -10.79 17.18 -14.01
N SER A 293 -10.46 16.17 -14.82
CA SER A 293 -10.68 14.75 -14.48
C SER A 293 -9.79 14.32 -13.34
N THR A 294 -8.51 14.68 -13.36
CA THR A 294 -7.55 14.36 -12.30
C THR A 294 -7.99 14.97 -10.97
N VAL A 295 -8.30 16.27 -10.93
CA VAL A 295 -8.71 16.93 -9.68
C VAL A 295 -10.01 16.33 -9.13
N SER A 296 -11.05 16.24 -9.95
CA SER A 296 -12.37 15.78 -9.51
C SER A 296 -12.37 14.30 -9.08
N THR A 297 -11.64 13.44 -9.82
CA THR A 297 -11.52 12.02 -9.51
C THR A 297 -10.67 11.79 -8.26
N ASN A 298 -9.57 12.52 -8.09
CA ASN A 298 -8.76 12.39 -6.88
C ASN A 298 -9.51 12.85 -5.63
N ILE A 299 -10.28 13.94 -5.69
CA ILE A 299 -11.15 14.37 -4.58
C ILE A 299 -12.13 13.26 -4.21
N ASN A 300 -12.78 12.66 -5.21
CA ASN A 300 -13.71 11.57 -5.04
C ASN A 300 -13.04 10.36 -4.35
N VAL A 301 -11.91 9.91 -4.87
CA VAL A 301 -11.16 8.75 -4.34
C VAL A 301 -10.65 9.05 -2.93
N PHE A 302 -10.09 10.23 -2.71
CA PHE A 302 -9.59 10.68 -1.41
C PHE A 302 -10.72 10.70 -0.36
N ALA A 303 -11.84 11.36 -0.65
CA ALA A 303 -12.99 11.42 0.24
C ALA A 303 -13.53 10.02 0.57
N ARG A 304 -13.65 9.14 -0.44
CA ARG A 304 -14.06 7.75 -0.25
C ARG A 304 -13.11 7.01 0.68
N ASN A 305 -11.81 7.09 0.40
CA ASN A 305 -10.81 6.36 1.17
C ASN A 305 -10.75 6.87 2.61
N MET A 306 -10.83 8.19 2.82
CA MET A 306 -10.86 8.79 4.15
C MET A 306 -12.08 8.30 4.96
N ILE A 307 -13.27 8.31 4.36
CA ILE A 307 -14.51 7.85 5.02
C ILE A 307 -14.47 6.34 5.27
N MET A 308 -13.94 5.55 4.35
CA MET A 308 -13.79 4.10 4.55
C MET A 308 -12.80 3.80 5.66
N VAL A 309 -11.63 4.46 5.68
CA VAL A 309 -10.62 4.26 6.72
C VAL A 309 -11.18 4.64 8.09
N ILE A 310 -11.77 5.83 8.22
CA ILE A 310 -12.35 6.30 9.49
C ILE A 310 -13.51 5.39 9.92
N GLY A 311 -14.43 5.09 8.99
CA GLY A 311 -15.59 4.23 9.26
C GLY A 311 -15.19 2.82 9.68
N SER A 312 -14.26 2.19 8.97
CA SER A 312 -13.72 0.88 9.33
C SER A 312 -12.97 0.90 10.65
N MET A 313 -12.17 1.94 10.92
CA MET A 313 -11.41 2.06 12.17
C MET A 313 -12.35 2.14 13.38
N ILE A 314 -13.36 3.02 13.33
CA ILE A 314 -14.37 3.15 14.40
C ILE A 314 -15.10 1.82 14.60
N PHE A 315 -15.51 1.19 13.50
CA PHE A 315 -16.25 -0.07 13.53
C PHE A 315 -15.43 -1.22 14.14
N MET A 316 -14.16 -1.38 13.74
CA MET A 316 -13.26 -2.40 14.29
C MET A 316 -12.97 -2.17 15.77
N CYS A 317 -12.68 -0.93 16.18
CA CYS A 317 -12.46 -0.57 17.58
C CYS A 317 -13.67 -0.90 18.47
N THR A 318 -14.89 -0.78 17.94
CA THR A 318 -16.15 -1.08 18.66
C THR A 318 -16.33 -2.57 18.90
N ILE A 319 -15.89 -3.43 17.97
CA ILE A 319 -15.98 -4.90 18.13
C ILE A 319 -14.91 -5.40 19.08
N SER A 320 -13.63 -5.05 18.83
CA SER A 320 -12.52 -5.45 19.69
C SER A 320 -11.33 -4.52 19.49
N TRP A 321 -11.07 -3.67 20.48
CA TRP A 321 -9.94 -2.75 20.47
C TRP A 321 -8.58 -3.49 20.43
N ARG A 322 -8.51 -4.68 21.06
CA ARG A 322 -7.30 -5.52 21.09
C ARG A 322 -6.95 -6.04 19.69
N LEU A 323 -7.93 -6.59 18.97
CA LEU A 323 -7.70 -7.13 17.62
C LEU A 323 -7.35 -6.01 16.63
N THR A 324 -8.01 -4.85 16.79
CA THR A 324 -7.77 -3.67 15.96
C THR A 324 -6.33 -3.15 16.11
N PHE A 325 -5.81 -3.10 17.34
CA PHE A 325 -4.45 -2.63 17.60
C PHE A 325 -3.38 -3.49 16.88
N ALA A 326 -3.56 -4.81 16.80
CA ALA A 326 -2.61 -5.63 16.07
C ALA A 326 -2.65 -5.41 14.55
N VAL A 327 -3.84 -5.18 13.97
CA VAL A 327 -3.94 -4.78 12.56
C VAL A 327 -3.25 -3.44 12.34
N PHE A 328 -3.38 -2.52 13.31
CA PHE A 328 -2.72 -1.21 13.25
C PHE A 328 -1.20 -1.30 13.33
N VAL A 329 -0.64 -2.27 14.06
CA VAL A 329 0.82 -2.52 14.09
C VAL A 329 1.31 -3.22 12.82
N THR A 330 0.53 -4.15 12.28
CA THR A 330 0.94 -4.92 11.08
C THR A 330 0.79 -4.13 9.77
N ALA A 331 -0.17 -3.20 9.67
CA ALA A 331 -0.37 -2.36 8.48
C ALA A 331 0.83 -1.49 8.06
N PRO A 332 1.46 -0.68 8.94
CA PRO A 332 2.64 0.12 8.58
C PRO A 332 3.87 -0.75 8.32
N LEU A 333 4.00 -1.89 9.00
CA LEU A 333 5.05 -2.87 8.73
C LEU A 333 4.95 -3.38 7.28
N MET A 334 3.75 -3.76 6.85
CA MET A 334 3.50 -4.15 5.46
C MET A 334 3.79 -3.01 4.48
N GLY A 335 3.35 -1.79 4.79
CA GLY A 335 3.61 -0.62 3.94
C GLY A 335 5.10 -0.30 3.77
N PHE A 336 5.89 -0.39 4.84
CA PHE A 336 7.33 -0.20 4.78
C PHE A 336 7.99 -1.22 3.84
N ILE A 337 7.56 -2.47 3.92
CA ILE A 337 8.11 -3.56 3.11
C ILE A 337 7.69 -3.41 1.66
N THR A 338 6.43 -3.08 1.37
CA THR A 338 5.98 -2.79 0.01
C THR A 338 6.77 -1.62 -0.59
N LYS A 339 7.12 -0.59 0.20
CA LYS A 339 7.97 0.51 -0.28
C LYS A 339 9.39 0.06 -0.61
N VAL A 340 10.01 -0.74 0.26
CA VAL A 340 11.35 -1.31 0.02
C VAL A 340 11.33 -2.20 -1.23
N TYR A 341 10.27 -3.00 -1.39
CA TYR A 341 10.07 -3.86 -2.55
C TYR A 341 9.78 -3.07 -3.83
N GLY A 342 8.95 -2.03 -3.78
CA GLY A 342 8.65 -1.18 -4.95
C GLY A 342 9.92 -0.52 -5.49
N ASN A 343 10.74 0.05 -4.62
CA ASN A 343 12.04 0.61 -4.98
C ASN A 343 13.04 -0.42 -5.56
N TYR A 344 12.78 -1.73 -5.43
CA TYR A 344 13.62 -2.76 -6.04
C TYR A 344 13.23 -3.04 -7.50
N TYR A 345 11.96 -2.87 -7.87
CA TYR A 345 11.48 -3.10 -9.24
C TYR A 345 11.39 -1.82 -10.10
N ASP A 346 11.39 -0.65 -9.47
CA ASP A 346 11.41 0.67 -10.16
C ASP A 346 12.83 1.17 -10.50
N VAL A 347 13.86 0.31 -10.40
CA VAL A 347 15.23 0.57 -10.92
C VAL A 347 15.51 -0.43 -12.02
#